data_AF-A0A397TFZ4-F1
#
_entry.id   AF-A0A397TFZ4-F1
#
_cell.length_a   1.000
_cell.length_b   1.000
_cell.length_c   1.000
_cell.angle_alpha   90.00
_cell.angle_beta   90.00
_cell.angle_gamma   90.00
#
_symmetry.space_group_name_H-M   'P 1'
#
loop_
_entity.id
_entity.type
_entity.pdbx_description
1 polymer ?
#
loop_
_entity_poly.entity_id
_entity_poly.type
_entity_poly.pdbx_seq_one_letter_code
_entity_poly.pdbx_strand_id
1 'polypeptide(L)'
;MEKRNNDIYEAKCPRCRKEDETWTHIWTCEKNEVNILQIIKEEINNQITKLNEENIIVNKEKWNNIIIEVLTRRSNYIKDGYIFHEIIKGIFNNNLYKIAKEKQIIDTMEQLILTIATKAKDLIWNNRCSQVTELEKKRGLTRMDKRKSKSNNIKDIEEKNKLLIEKSEKINMIIQLTNRWIGSIIESNKNYKDIWYKESISDIINR
;
A
#
# COMPACT_ATOMS: atom_id res chain seq x y z
N MET A 1 -11.94 1.90 -8.47
CA MET A 1 -12.41 1.87 -7.06
C MET A 1 -13.82 2.42 -7.02
N GLU A 2 -14.80 1.60 -6.63
CA GLU A 2 -16.20 2.04 -6.47
C GLU A 2 -16.26 3.17 -5.42
N LYS A 3 -16.88 4.31 -5.76
CA LYS A 3 -17.10 5.44 -4.86
C LYS A 3 -17.98 4.97 -3.69
N ARG A 4 -17.41 4.92 -2.49
CA ARG A 4 -18.15 4.64 -1.24
C ARG A 4 -18.64 5.95 -0.63
N ASN A 5 -19.78 5.89 0.05
CA ASN A 5 -20.23 7.00 0.89
C ASN A 5 -19.30 7.11 2.10
N ASN A 6 -18.41 8.10 2.12
CA ASN A 6 -17.53 8.33 3.28
C ASN A 6 -18.24 9.12 4.38
N ASP A 7 -19.40 9.73 4.11
CA ASP A 7 -20.08 10.63 5.04
C ASP A 7 -20.80 9.88 6.17
N ILE A 8 -20.96 8.55 6.04
CA ILE A 8 -21.59 7.69 7.07
C ILE A 8 -20.59 7.21 8.15
N TYR A 9 -19.29 7.46 7.95
CA TYR A 9 -18.25 7.06 8.89
C TYR A 9 -17.55 8.29 9.45
N GLU A 10 -17.36 8.30 10.77
CA GLU A 10 -16.42 9.19 11.41
C GLU A 10 -14.98 8.83 11.00
N ALA A 11 -14.06 9.78 11.11
CA ALA A 11 -12.64 9.52 10.90
C ALA A 11 -12.09 8.51 11.91
N LYS A 12 -12.72 8.35 13.08
CA LYS A 12 -12.30 7.45 14.15
C LYS A 12 -12.53 5.98 13.81
N CYS A 13 -11.64 5.13 14.32
CA CYS A 13 -11.78 3.68 14.25
C CYS A 13 -13.15 3.24 14.81
N PRO A 14 -13.98 2.51 14.03
CA PRO A 14 -15.30 2.10 14.48
C PRO A 14 -15.24 1.14 15.69
N ARG A 15 -14.10 0.46 15.90
CA ARG A 15 -13.89 -0.50 16.98
C ARG A 15 -13.31 0.14 18.23
N CYS A 16 -12.14 0.80 18.15
CA CYS A 16 -11.47 1.36 19.32
C CYS A 16 -11.95 2.77 19.69
N ARG A 17 -12.42 3.56 18.70
CA ARG A 17 -12.84 4.97 18.84
C ARG A 17 -11.79 5.94 19.41
N LYS A 18 -10.53 5.52 19.54
CA LYS A 18 -9.43 6.34 20.07
C LYS A 18 -8.66 7.05 18.95
N GLU A 19 -8.18 6.28 17.98
CA GLU A 19 -7.39 6.76 16.84
C GLU A 19 -8.23 6.84 15.58
N ASP A 20 -7.72 7.57 14.59
CA ASP A 20 -8.34 7.65 13.27
C ASP A 20 -8.15 6.31 12.53
N GLU A 21 -9.18 5.87 11.80
CA GLU A 21 -9.16 4.65 11.01
C GLU A 21 -8.28 4.83 9.78
N THR A 22 -6.98 4.65 9.98
CA THR A 22 -6.00 4.64 8.90
C THR A 22 -5.66 3.20 8.49
N TRP A 23 -5.09 3.04 7.31
CA TRP A 23 -4.60 1.73 6.86
C TRP A 23 -3.63 1.11 7.86
N THR A 24 -2.77 1.90 8.48
CA THR A 24 -1.80 1.42 9.48
C THR A 24 -2.50 1.02 10.78
N HIS A 25 -3.41 1.86 11.27
CA HIS A 25 -4.17 1.59 12.49
C HIS A 25 -4.94 0.26 12.43
N ILE A 26 -5.48 -0.12 11.26
CA ILE A 26 -6.22 -1.39 11.10
C ILE A 26 -5.42 -2.59 11.60
N TRP A 27 -4.12 -2.62 11.34
CA TRP A 27 -3.23 -3.74 11.68
C TRP A 27 -2.67 -3.65 13.10
N THR A 28 -2.62 -2.45 13.68
CA THR A 28 -2.07 -2.20 15.02
C THR A 28 -3.12 -1.84 16.06
N CYS A 29 -4.41 -1.90 15.70
CA CYS A 29 -5.52 -1.56 16.57
C CYS A 29 -5.51 -2.41 17.85
N GLU A 30 -5.64 -1.78 19.01
CA GLU A 30 -5.72 -2.45 20.31
C GLU A 30 -6.93 -3.39 20.48
N LYS A 31 -7.94 -3.26 19.61
CA LYS A 31 -9.12 -4.14 19.57
C LYS A 31 -8.91 -5.37 18.69
N ASN A 32 -7.74 -5.53 18.07
CA ASN A 32 -7.38 -6.77 17.41
C ASN A 32 -7.14 -7.85 18.48
N GLU A 33 -7.73 -9.03 18.29
CA GLU A 33 -7.52 -10.18 19.17
C GLU A 33 -6.08 -10.70 19.11
N VAL A 34 -5.44 -10.51 17.95
CA VAL A 34 -4.06 -10.94 17.69
C VAL A 34 -3.23 -9.73 17.25
N ASN A 35 -2.04 -9.61 17.83
CA ASN A 35 -1.06 -8.59 17.42
C ASN A 35 -0.25 -9.10 16.22
N ILE A 36 -0.03 -8.25 15.21
CA ILE A 36 0.79 -8.59 14.04
C ILE A 36 2.21 -9.06 14.41
N LEU A 37 2.81 -8.52 15.47
CA LEU A 37 4.11 -8.95 15.97
C LEU A 37 4.08 -10.37 16.55
N GLN A 38 2.94 -10.81 17.10
CA GLN A 38 2.78 -12.20 17.55
C GLN A 38 2.73 -13.13 16.34
N ILE A 39 1.99 -12.78 15.29
CA ILE A 39 1.92 -13.54 14.03
C ILE A 39 3.33 -13.68 13.43
N ILE A 40 4.07 -12.58 13.35
CA ILE A 40 5.44 -12.58 12.82
C ILE A 40 6.35 -13.51 13.63
N LYS A 41 6.36 -13.38 14.96
CA LYS A 41 7.20 -14.20 15.85
C LYS A 41 6.87 -15.68 15.77
N GLU A 42 5.59 -16.02 15.75
CA GLU A 42 5.13 -17.39 15.62
C GLU A 42 5.59 -17.98 14.28
N GLU A 43 5.42 -17.23 13.19
CA GLU A 43 5.77 -17.74 11.87
C GLU A 43 7.28 -17.87 11.65
N ILE A 44 8.10 -16.99 12.25
CA ILE A 44 9.56 -17.16 12.30
C ILE A 44 9.92 -18.46 13.01
N ASN A 45 9.29 -18.77 14.15
CA ASN A 45 9.54 -20.02 14.89
C ASN A 45 9.12 -21.24 14.07
N ASN A 46 7.98 -21.18 13.38
CA ASN A 46 7.51 -22.25 12.49
C ASN A 46 8.51 -22.50 11.35
N GLN A 47 9.02 -21.42 10.75
CA GLN A 47 10.03 -21.49 9.69
C GLN A 47 11.32 -22.16 10.17
N ILE A 48 11.82 -21.77 11.34
CA ILE A 48 13.03 -22.37 11.94
C ILE A 48 12.82 -23.86 12.22
N THR A 49 11.63 -24.23 12.68
CA THR A 49 11.29 -25.64 12.93
C THR A 49 11.32 -26.44 11.63
N LYS A 50 10.73 -25.93 10.56
CA LYS A 50 10.78 -26.55 9.22
C LYS A 50 12.20 -26.68 8.67
N LEU A 51 13.02 -25.64 8.82
CA LEU A 51 14.42 -25.68 8.39
C LEU A 51 15.21 -26.75 9.15
N ASN A 52 14.98 -26.90 10.46
CA ASN A 52 15.60 -27.96 11.24
C ASN A 52 15.16 -29.36 10.78
N GLU A 53 13.89 -29.56 10.41
CA GLU A 53 13.38 -30.81 9.82
C GLU A 53 14.08 -31.14 8.48
N GLU A 54 14.48 -30.12 7.73
CA GLU A 54 15.26 -30.23 6.49
C GLU A 54 16.78 -30.38 6.74
N ASN A 55 17.23 -30.53 7.98
CA ASN A 55 18.62 -30.56 8.43
C ASN A 55 19.41 -29.25 8.20
N ILE A 56 18.73 -28.12 8.08
CA ILE A 56 19.34 -26.79 7.98
C ILE A 56 19.31 -26.11 9.34
N ILE A 57 20.47 -26.05 9.99
CA ILE A 57 20.61 -25.46 11.32
C ILE A 57 20.83 -23.95 11.19
N VAL A 58 19.88 -23.17 11.71
CA VAL A 58 20.01 -21.71 11.83
C VAL A 58 20.12 -21.30 13.30
N ASN A 59 20.91 -20.27 13.59
CA ASN A 59 20.92 -19.67 14.92
C ASN A 59 19.58 -18.94 15.14
N LYS A 60 18.70 -19.55 15.95
CA LYS A 60 17.33 -19.09 16.20
C LYS A 60 17.26 -17.63 16.66
N GLU A 61 18.11 -17.23 17.59
CA GLU A 61 18.10 -15.89 18.15
C GLU A 61 18.53 -14.85 17.12
N LYS A 62 19.64 -15.11 16.44
CA LYS A 62 20.15 -14.23 15.37
C LYS A 62 19.14 -14.11 14.22
N TRP A 63 18.54 -15.23 13.81
CA TRP A 63 17.54 -15.26 12.74
C TRP A 63 16.31 -14.41 13.09
N ASN A 64 15.78 -14.62 14.29
CA ASN A 64 14.60 -13.90 14.77
C ASN A 64 14.86 -12.40 14.89
N ASN A 65 16.01 -12.02 15.46
CA ASN A 65 16.39 -10.62 15.63
C ASN A 65 16.51 -9.89 14.28
N ILE A 66 17.19 -10.50 13.29
CA ILE A 66 17.35 -9.90 11.95
C ILE A 66 15.99 -9.67 11.29
N ILE A 67 15.12 -10.69 11.27
CA ILE A 67 13.82 -10.57 10.60
C ILE A 67 12.96 -9.53 11.32
N ILE A 68 12.85 -9.59 12.66
CA ILE A 68 12.07 -8.63 13.43
C ILE A 68 12.57 -7.21 13.17
N GLU A 69 13.88 -6.98 13.23
CA GLU A 69 14.48 -5.67 12.99
C GLU A 69 14.10 -5.13 11.61
N VAL A 70 14.21 -5.94 10.56
CA VAL A 70 13.81 -5.53 9.21
C VAL A 70 12.31 -5.23 9.15
N LEU A 71 11.45 -6.10 9.67
CA LEU A 71 10.00 -5.96 9.54
C LEU A 71 9.42 -4.80 10.36
N THR A 72 10.04 -4.50 11.50
CA THR A 72 9.62 -3.43 12.42
C THR A 72 10.30 -2.10 12.14
N ARG A 73 11.20 -2.03 11.16
CA ARG A 73 11.73 -0.75 10.68
C ARG A 73 10.64 0.10 10.05
N ARG A 74 10.75 1.42 10.19
CA ARG A 74 9.85 2.38 9.53
C ARG A 74 9.88 2.23 8.02
N SER A 75 8.70 2.31 7.42
CA SER A 75 8.53 2.28 5.96
C SER A 75 8.83 3.66 5.38
N ASN A 76 9.51 3.69 4.23
CA ASN A 76 9.69 4.90 3.43
C ASN A 76 8.49 5.15 2.49
N TYR A 77 7.63 4.15 2.29
CA TYR A 77 6.54 4.18 1.31
C TYR A 77 5.15 4.27 1.97
N ILE A 78 5.03 3.87 3.24
CA ILE A 78 3.79 3.89 3.99
C ILE A 78 3.94 4.90 5.12
N LYS A 79 3.21 6.02 5.00
CA LYS A 79 3.13 7.04 6.04
C LYS A 79 2.70 6.40 7.36
N ASP A 80 3.47 6.67 8.40
CA ASP A 80 3.27 6.14 9.76
C ASP A 80 3.26 4.62 9.86
N GLY A 81 3.77 3.93 8.83
CA GLY A 81 3.86 2.48 8.76
C GLY A 81 5.25 1.94 9.01
N TYR A 82 5.30 0.61 9.01
CA TYR A 82 6.50 -0.22 9.13
C TYR A 82 6.60 -1.13 7.92
N ILE A 83 7.75 -1.78 7.72
CA ILE A 83 7.95 -2.68 6.58
C ILE A 83 6.94 -3.84 6.57
N PHE A 84 6.49 -4.33 7.73
CA PHE A 84 5.42 -5.35 7.74
C PHE A 84 4.12 -4.87 7.08
N HIS A 85 3.84 -3.55 7.05
CA HIS A 85 2.68 -3.02 6.33
C HIS A 85 2.85 -3.10 4.81
N GLU A 86 4.10 -3.04 4.31
CA GLU A 86 4.43 -3.24 2.90
C GLU A 86 4.16 -4.70 2.52
N ILE A 87 4.61 -5.62 3.37
CA ILE A 87 4.41 -7.07 3.20
C ILE A 87 2.93 -7.44 3.13
N ILE A 88 2.11 -6.91 4.02
CA ILE A 88 0.66 -7.19 4.01
C ILE A 88 0.01 -6.69 2.71
N LYS A 89 0.57 -5.65 2.07
CA LYS A 89 0.14 -5.20 0.74
C LYS A 89 0.72 -6.03 -0.41
N GLY A 90 1.56 -7.03 -0.12
CA GLY A 90 2.26 -7.83 -1.13
C GLY A 90 3.51 -7.15 -1.69
N ILE A 91 4.04 -6.12 -1.04
CA ILE A 91 5.27 -5.44 -1.46
C ILE A 91 6.44 -6.07 -0.70
N PHE A 92 7.39 -6.62 -1.46
CA PHE A 92 8.53 -7.34 -0.92
C PHE A 92 9.73 -6.42 -0.69
N ASN A 93 10.35 -6.48 0.49
CA ASN A 93 11.49 -5.64 0.80
C ASN A 93 12.82 -6.31 0.41
N ASN A 94 13.57 -5.71 -0.52
CA ASN A 94 14.83 -6.28 -1.01
C ASN A 94 15.90 -6.49 0.07
N ASN A 95 15.78 -5.84 1.23
CA ASN A 95 16.75 -6.06 2.32
C ASN A 95 16.65 -7.46 2.91
N LEU A 96 15.53 -8.16 2.74
CA LEU A 96 15.39 -9.55 3.20
C LEU A 96 16.22 -10.52 2.34
N TYR A 97 16.37 -10.25 1.04
CA TYR A 97 17.25 -11.01 0.16
C TYR A 97 18.74 -10.77 0.45
N LYS A 98 19.10 -9.72 1.19
CA LYS A 98 20.49 -9.50 1.61
C LYS A 98 20.92 -10.39 2.76
N ILE A 99 19.97 -11.04 3.45
CA ILE A 99 20.23 -11.89 4.62
C ILE A 99 20.96 -13.17 4.21
N ALA A 100 20.63 -13.73 3.04
CA ALA A 100 21.25 -14.95 2.55
C ALA A 100 21.31 -14.97 1.01
N LYS A 101 22.37 -15.57 0.47
CA LYS A 101 22.53 -15.79 -0.99
C LYS A 101 22.05 -17.16 -1.45
N GLU A 102 21.82 -18.07 -0.51
CA GLU A 102 21.36 -19.43 -0.80
C GLU A 102 19.91 -19.41 -1.26
N LYS A 103 19.65 -20.02 -2.42
CA LYS A 103 18.32 -20.03 -3.05
C LYS A 103 17.25 -20.63 -2.13
N GLN A 104 17.57 -21.74 -1.45
CA GLN A 104 16.63 -22.40 -0.54
C GLN A 104 16.20 -21.47 0.60
N ILE A 105 17.14 -20.71 1.17
CA ILE A 105 16.85 -19.75 2.22
C ILE A 105 15.98 -18.61 1.70
N ILE A 106 16.28 -18.10 0.50
CA ILE A 106 15.48 -17.07 -0.17
C ILE A 106 14.03 -17.55 -0.35
N ASP A 107 13.84 -18.75 -0.91
CA ASP A 107 12.52 -19.35 -1.12
C ASP A 107 11.77 -19.52 0.22
N THR A 108 12.49 -19.91 1.27
CA THR A 108 11.91 -20.05 2.61
C THR A 108 11.45 -18.70 3.18
N MET A 109 12.20 -17.62 2.95
CA MET A 109 11.80 -16.26 3.34
C MET A 109 10.60 -15.76 2.55
N GLU A 110 10.50 -16.09 1.27
CA GLU A 110 9.31 -15.80 0.45
C GLU A 110 8.06 -16.46 1.03
N GLN A 111 8.16 -17.75 1.39
CA GLN A 111 7.07 -18.48 2.03
C GLN A 111 6.69 -17.91 3.41
N LEU A 112 7.68 -17.50 4.21
CA LEU A 112 7.45 -16.84 5.51
C LEU A 112 6.59 -15.59 5.33
N ILE A 113 6.95 -14.72 4.38
CA ILE A 113 6.25 -13.46 4.16
C ILE A 113 4.82 -13.68 3.66
N LEU A 114 4.65 -14.59 2.70
CA LEU A 114 3.33 -14.94 2.19
C LEU A 114 2.43 -15.50 3.30
N THR A 115 3.01 -16.33 4.18
CA THR A 115 2.28 -16.91 5.31
C THR A 115 1.90 -15.84 6.33
N ILE A 116 2.81 -14.91 6.67
CA ILE A 116 2.51 -13.77 7.55
C ILE A 116 1.37 -12.91 6.97
N ALA A 117 1.44 -12.56 5.69
CA ALA A 117 0.41 -11.75 5.04
C ALA A 117 -0.95 -12.46 5.05
N THR A 118 -0.97 -13.77 4.79
CA THR A 118 -2.18 -14.59 4.81
C THR A 118 -2.77 -14.69 6.21
N LYS A 119 -1.96 -15.05 7.22
CA LYS A 119 -2.40 -15.09 8.63
C LYS A 119 -2.89 -13.73 9.12
N ALA A 120 -2.21 -12.63 8.77
CA ALA A 120 -2.65 -11.29 9.11
C ALA A 120 -4.03 -10.98 8.52
N LYS A 121 -4.25 -11.33 7.25
CA LYS A 121 -5.57 -11.17 6.62
C LYS A 121 -6.63 -11.99 7.35
N ASP A 122 -6.35 -13.24 7.66
CA ASP A 122 -7.36 -14.14 8.24
C ASP A 122 -7.68 -13.81 9.71
N LEU A 123 -6.65 -13.56 10.51
CA LEU A 123 -6.81 -13.33 11.95
C LEU A 123 -7.18 -11.88 12.30
N ILE A 124 -6.71 -10.91 11.52
CA ILE A 124 -6.94 -9.48 11.81
C ILE A 124 -8.00 -8.90 10.89
N TRP A 125 -7.81 -8.97 9.57
CA TRP A 125 -8.68 -8.29 8.62
C TRP A 125 -10.09 -8.89 8.56
N ASN A 126 -10.20 -10.21 8.44
CA ASN A 126 -11.51 -10.87 8.36
C ASN A 126 -12.28 -10.70 9.67
N ASN A 127 -11.63 -10.89 10.81
CA ASN A 127 -12.24 -10.66 12.12
C ASN A 127 -12.72 -9.20 12.27
N ARG A 128 -11.87 -8.22 11.96
CA ARG A 128 -12.28 -6.80 11.90
C ARG A 128 -13.53 -6.62 11.04
N CYS A 129 -13.55 -7.18 9.83
CA CYS A 129 -14.67 -7.00 8.90
C CYS A 129 -15.98 -7.54 9.49
N SER A 130 -15.94 -8.70 10.16
CA SER A 130 -17.09 -9.25 10.86
C SER A 130 -17.56 -8.31 11.97
N GLN A 131 -16.67 -7.87 12.86
CA GLN A 131 -17.00 -6.95 13.96
C GLN A 131 -17.58 -5.62 13.46
N VAL A 132 -16.96 -5.02 12.44
CA VAL A 132 -17.45 -3.75 11.86
C VAL A 132 -18.82 -3.94 11.23
N THR A 133 -19.06 -5.07 10.55
CA THR A 133 -20.38 -5.38 9.98
C THR A 133 -21.45 -5.47 11.06
N GLU A 134 -21.15 -6.06 12.21
CA GLU A 134 -22.08 -6.09 13.35
C GLU A 134 -22.35 -4.70 13.94
N LEU A 135 -21.32 -3.88 14.08
CA LEU A 135 -21.46 -2.51 14.57
C LEU A 135 -22.32 -1.66 13.63
N GLU A 136 -22.16 -1.83 12.32
CA GLU A 136 -22.98 -1.16 11.32
C GLU A 136 -24.45 -1.61 11.36
N LYS A 137 -24.69 -2.93 11.50
CA LYS A 137 -26.05 -3.47 11.69
C LYS A 137 -26.72 -2.86 12.92
N LYS A 138 -26.00 -2.75 14.04
CA LYS A 138 -26.50 -2.11 15.27
C LYS A 138 -26.84 -0.62 15.09
N ARG A 139 -26.19 0.05 14.14
CA ARG A 139 -26.48 1.44 13.75
C ARG A 139 -27.59 1.57 12.70
N GLY A 140 -28.17 0.44 12.25
CA GLY A 140 -29.17 0.43 11.17
C GLY A 140 -28.59 0.70 9.78
N LEU A 141 -27.27 0.62 9.60
CA LEU A 141 -26.62 0.87 8.31
C LEU A 141 -26.75 -0.34 7.39
N THR A 142 -27.25 -0.10 6.17
CA THR A 142 -27.40 -1.13 5.15
C THR A 142 -26.30 -1.06 4.09
N ARG A 143 -26.19 -2.10 3.26
CA ARG A 143 -25.28 -2.10 2.09
C ARG A 143 -25.62 -0.97 1.10
N MET A 144 -26.90 -0.56 1.03
CA MET A 144 -27.32 0.55 0.16
C MET A 144 -26.75 1.88 0.64
N ASP A 145 -26.71 2.11 1.96
CA ASP A 145 -26.20 3.36 2.53
C ASP A 145 -24.72 3.60 2.21
N LYS A 146 -23.93 2.51 2.15
CA LYS A 146 -22.52 2.54 1.74
C LYS A 146 -22.30 2.85 0.27
N ARG A 147 -23.31 2.58 -0.56
CA ARG A 147 -23.30 2.72 -2.03
C ARG A 147 -23.94 4.02 -2.51
N LYS A 148 -24.67 4.73 -1.64
CA LYS A 148 -25.19 6.06 -1.97
C LYS A 148 -24.01 6.95 -2.36
N SER A 149 -24.05 7.52 -3.57
CA SER A 149 -23.11 8.59 -3.92
C SER A 149 -23.27 9.70 -2.88
N LYS A 150 -22.17 10.37 -2.51
CA LYS A 150 -22.24 11.61 -1.73
C LYS A 150 -23.35 12.48 -2.32
N SER A 151 -24.21 13.01 -1.45
CA SER A 151 -25.16 14.05 -1.79
C SER A 151 -24.41 15.12 -2.60
N ASN A 152 -24.90 15.46 -3.79
CA ASN A 152 -24.30 16.44 -4.68
C ASN A 152 -24.37 17.83 -4.03
N ASN A 153 -23.47 18.14 -3.11
CA ASN A 153 -23.23 19.51 -2.70
C ASN A 153 -22.50 20.26 -3.83
N ILE A 154 -22.92 21.50 -4.09
CA ILE A 154 -22.41 22.36 -5.19
C ILE A 154 -20.88 22.51 -5.12
N LYS A 155 -20.30 22.55 -3.91
CA LYS A 155 -18.85 22.61 -3.68
C LYS A 155 -18.08 21.39 -4.22
N ASP A 156 -18.68 20.19 -4.16
CA ASP A 156 -18.08 18.94 -4.68
C ASP A 156 -18.09 18.90 -6.22
N ILE A 157 -18.93 19.70 -6.88
CA ILE A 157 -18.99 19.82 -8.35
C ILE A 157 -17.88 20.74 -8.84
N GLU A 158 -17.68 21.89 -8.18
CA GLU A 158 -16.57 22.81 -8.51
C GLU A 158 -15.20 22.16 -8.33
N GLU A 159 -14.99 21.43 -7.24
CA GLU A 159 -13.72 20.74 -6.99
C GLU A 159 -13.45 19.63 -8.01
N LYS A 160 -14.48 18.86 -8.38
CA LYS A 160 -14.37 17.88 -9.48
C LYS A 160 -14.09 18.55 -10.82
N ASN A 161 -14.74 19.66 -11.13
CA ASN A 161 -14.53 20.39 -12.37
C ASN A 161 -13.10 20.93 -12.44
N LYS A 162 -12.58 21.46 -11.34
CA LYS A 162 -11.18 21.92 -11.25
C LYS A 162 -10.19 20.78 -11.52
N LEU A 163 -10.39 19.61 -10.90
CA LEU A 163 -9.53 18.43 -11.13
C LEU A 163 -9.62 17.91 -12.57
N LEU A 164 -10.79 18.00 -13.21
CA LEU A 164 -10.97 17.61 -14.61
C LEU A 164 -10.27 18.59 -15.55
N ILE A 165 -10.34 19.90 -15.27
CA ILE A 165 -9.66 20.96 -16.01
C ILE A 165 -8.14 20.75 -15.92
N GLU A 166 -7.58 20.62 -14.71
CA GLU A 166 -6.14 20.38 -14.51
C GLU A 166 -5.65 19.12 -15.23
N LYS A 167 -6.47 18.06 -15.27
CA LYS A 167 -6.14 16.83 -16.00
C LYS A 167 -6.15 17.05 -17.52
N SER A 168 -7.12 17.81 -18.02
CA SER A 168 -7.22 18.14 -19.45
C SER A 168 -6.06 19.03 -19.91
N GLU A 169 -5.64 19.99 -19.09
CA GLU A 169 -4.48 20.86 -19.35
C GLU A 169 -3.19 20.06 -19.43
N LYS A 170 -2.96 19.12 -18.50
CA LYS A 170 -1.80 18.22 -18.54
C LYS A 170 -1.79 17.35 -19.80
N ILE A 171 -2.94 16.82 -20.21
CA ILE A 171 -3.05 16.02 -21.45
C ILE A 171 -2.73 16.87 -22.67
N ASN A 172 -3.29 18.08 -22.74
CA ASN A 172 -3.01 19.01 -23.83
C ASN A 172 -1.53 19.40 -23.89
N MET A 173 -0.89 19.62 -22.74
CA MET A 173 0.55 19.88 -22.64
C MET A 173 1.38 18.71 -23.20
N ILE A 174 1.03 17.47 -22.83
CA ILE A 174 1.71 16.28 -23.34
C ILE A 174 1.54 16.17 -24.86
N ILE A 175 0.34 16.42 -25.39
CA ILE A 175 0.08 16.38 -26.84
C ILE A 175 0.91 17.45 -27.57
N GLN A 176 0.99 18.68 -27.04
CA GLN A 176 1.78 19.75 -27.64
C GLN A 176 3.28 19.42 -27.68
N LEU A 177 3.82 18.88 -26.57
CA LEU A 177 5.22 18.43 -26.52
C LEU A 177 5.49 17.29 -27.51
N THR A 178 4.57 16.33 -27.57
CA THR A 178 4.70 15.17 -28.47
C THR A 178 4.71 15.62 -29.93
N ASN A 179 3.77 16.48 -30.33
CA ASN A 179 3.69 16.99 -31.70
C ASN A 179 4.93 17.81 -32.08
N ARG A 180 5.43 18.64 -31.15
CA ARG A 180 6.63 19.45 -31.36
C ARG A 180 7.87 18.57 -31.57
N TRP A 181 8.08 17.58 -30.70
CA TRP A 181 9.22 16.67 -30.85
C TRP A 181 9.14 15.81 -32.10
N ILE A 182 7.93 15.33 -32.45
CA ILE A 182 7.74 14.59 -33.71
C ILE A 182 8.08 15.49 -34.90
N GLY A 183 7.62 16.74 -34.93
CA GLY A 183 7.98 17.71 -35.97
C GLY A 183 9.49 17.91 -36.09
N SER A 184 10.17 18.13 -34.97
CA SER A 184 11.63 18.32 -34.96
C SER A 184 12.41 17.06 -35.37
N ILE A 185 11.93 15.87 -35.05
CA ILE A 185 12.52 14.60 -35.54
C ILE A 185 12.42 14.53 -37.06
N ILE A 186 11.23 14.83 -37.61
CA ILE A 186 10.96 14.78 -39.06
C ILE A 186 11.81 15.82 -39.81
N GLU A 187 11.92 17.04 -39.28
CA GLU A 187 12.61 18.15 -39.94
C GLU A 187 14.14 18.08 -39.82
N SER A 188 14.67 17.61 -38.69
CA SER A 188 16.11 17.69 -38.40
C SER A 188 16.89 16.38 -38.60
N ASN A 189 16.19 15.25 -38.79
CA ASN A 189 16.77 13.90 -38.88
C ASN A 189 17.77 13.56 -37.74
N LYS A 190 17.65 14.26 -36.59
CA LYS A 190 18.51 14.11 -35.41
C LYS A 190 18.03 12.94 -34.55
N ASN A 191 18.96 12.38 -33.77
CA ASN A 191 18.65 11.34 -32.81
C ASN A 191 17.71 11.88 -31.73
N TYR A 192 16.64 11.12 -31.40
CA TYR A 192 15.61 11.49 -30.43
C TYR A 192 16.19 11.92 -29.06
N LYS A 193 17.36 11.39 -28.68
CA LYS A 193 18.04 11.73 -27.43
C LYS A 193 18.52 13.19 -27.36
N ASP A 194 18.82 13.81 -28.49
CA ASP A 194 19.40 15.16 -28.55
C ASP A 194 18.34 16.26 -28.53
N ILE A 195 17.09 15.91 -28.84
CA ILE A 195 15.97 16.87 -28.97
C ILE A 195 15.48 17.30 -27.59
N TRP A 196 15.41 16.35 -26.64
CA TRP A 196 14.98 16.61 -25.26
C TRP A 196 15.79 17.72 -24.56
N TYR A 197 17.10 17.79 -24.83
CA TYR A 197 18.00 18.73 -24.17
C TYR A 197 18.09 20.09 -24.87
N LYS A 198 17.64 20.19 -26.12
CA LYS A 198 17.77 21.41 -26.95
C LYS A 198 16.49 22.21 -27.03
N GLU A 199 15.33 21.57 -26.86
CA GLU A 199 14.04 22.26 -26.92
C GLU A 199 13.58 22.71 -25.55
N SER A 200 13.60 24.02 -25.32
CA SER A 200 13.03 24.64 -24.13
C SER A 200 11.51 24.45 -24.10
N ILE A 201 10.99 24.15 -22.90
CA ILE A 201 9.55 24.00 -22.62
C ILE A 201 8.96 25.18 -21.85
N SER A 202 9.78 26.21 -21.58
CA SER A 202 9.41 27.37 -20.75
C SER A 202 8.26 28.20 -21.34
N ASP A 203 8.07 28.14 -22.65
CA ASP A 203 7.01 28.78 -23.41
C ASP A 203 5.64 28.09 -23.25
N ILE A 204 5.62 26.80 -22.89
CA ILE A 204 4.40 26.01 -22.68
C ILE A 204 3.90 26.13 -21.22
N ILE A 205 4.81 26.39 -20.27
CA ILE A 205 4.50 26.47 -18.83
C ILE A 205 3.92 27.84 -18.43
N ASN A 206 4.13 28.89 -19.22
CA ASN A 206 3.79 30.29 -18.88
C ASN A 206 2.55 30.84 -19.63
N ARG A 207 1.57 30.00 -19.97
CA ARG A 207 0.27 30.43 -20.54
C ARG A 207 -0.85 30.15 -19.55
#